data_AF-A0A7C5JCR3-F1
#
_entry.id   AF-A0A7C5JCR3-F1
#
_cell.length_a   1.000
_cell.length_b   1.000
_cell.length_c   1.000
_cell.angle_alpha   90.00
_cell.angle_beta   90.00
_cell.angle_gamma   90.00
#
_symmetry.space_group_name_H-M   'P 1'
#
loop_
_entity.id
_entity.type
_entity.pdbx_description
1 polymer ?
#
loop_
_entity_poly.entity_id
_entity_poly.type
_entity_poly.pdbx_seq_one_letter_code
_entity_poly.pdbx_strand_id
1 'polypeptide(L)'
;MKREFIAGAATPATGKAFATGLLFVVLLGLLSACSGSDPENDDPPAANSAPVAEAGAAQTVTSGATVQLDGSASSDPDGAPSPSWMEQAT
;
A
#
# COMPACT_ATOMS: atom_id res chain seq x y z
N MET A 1 -85.59 -13.15 -2.82
CA MET A 1 -85.49 -11.68 -2.98
C MET A 1 -84.62 -11.12 -1.88
N LYS A 2 -83.89 -10.04 -2.20
CA LYS A 2 -83.07 -9.18 -1.33
C LYS A 2 -81.69 -9.71 -0.92
N ARG A 3 -80.66 -9.14 -1.57
CA ARG A 3 -79.28 -9.06 -1.08
C ARG A 3 -79.17 -7.75 -0.30
N GLU A 4 -78.60 -7.77 0.90
CA GLU A 4 -78.06 -6.59 1.57
C GLU A 4 -76.69 -7.03 2.12
N PHE A 5 -75.63 -6.69 1.39
CA PHE A 5 -74.26 -6.84 1.88
C PHE A 5 -73.92 -5.60 2.69
N ILE A 6 -73.52 -5.80 3.93
CA ILE A 6 -73.12 -4.76 4.88
C ILE A 6 -71.87 -4.05 4.33
N ALA A 7 -71.99 -2.74 4.12
CA ALA A 7 -70.87 -1.87 3.82
C ALA A 7 -70.17 -1.44 5.11
N GLY A 8 -68.84 -1.47 5.07
CA GLY A 8 -67.98 -0.57 5.85
C GLY A 8 -67.46 -1.11 7.17
N ALA A 9 -66.28 -1.73 7.13
CA ALA A 9 -65.35 -1.66 8.25
C ALA A 9 -63.94 -1.40 7.72
N ALA A 10 -63.25 -0.54 8.45
CA ALA A 10 -62.02 0.16 8.13
C ALA A 10 -60.81 -0.71 7.78
N THR A 11 -59.88 -0.07 7.06
CA THR A 11 -58.53 -0.48 6.65
C THR A 11 -57.67 -1.08 7.78
N PRO A 12 -56.66 -1.91 7.46
CA PRO A 12 -55.29 -1.38 7.62
C PRO A 12 -54.28 -1.75 6.51
N ALA A 13 -53.52 -0.72 6.16
CA ALA A 13 -52.10 -0.62 5.82
C ALA A 13 -51.24 -1.88 5.45
N THR A 14 -50.44 -1.67 4.39
CA THR A 14 -48.98 -1.95 4.30
C THR A 14 -48.48 -3.40 4.33
N GLY A 15 -47.79 -3.80 3.25
CA GLY A 15 -46.75 -4.83 3.36
C GLY A 15 -46.41 -5.54 2.05
N LYS A 16 -45.26 -5.17 1.45
CA LYS A 16 -44.26 -6.04 0.80
C LYS A 16 -43.27 -5.20 -0.03
N ALA A 17 -42.41 -4.46 0.65
CA ALA A 17 -41.22 -3.87 0.06
C ALA A 17 -40.01 -4.23 0.92
N PHE A 18 -39.64 -5.52 0.96
CA PHE A 18 -38.48 -5.97 1.74
C PHE A 18 -37.54 -6.93 0.97
N ALA A 19 -37.93 -7.46 -0.19
CA ALA A 19 -37.12 -8.42 -0.94
C ALA A 19 -35.98 -7.75 -1.75
N THR A 20 -36.26 -6.61 -2.39
CA THR A 20 -35.26 -5.89 -3.23
C THR A 20 -34.22 -5.17 -2.38
N GLY A 21 -34.62 -4.67 -1.20
CA GLY A 21 -33.70 -4.06 -0.24
C GLY A 21 -32.70 -5.06 0.33
N LEU A 22 -33.15 -6.28 0.66
CA LEU A 22 -32.26 -7.34 1.17
C LEU A 22 -31.23 -7.77 0.12
N LEU A 23 -31.63 -7.93 -1.15
CA LEU A 23 -30.72 -8.27 -2.25
C LEU A 23 -29.69 -7.17 -2.52
N PHE A 24 -30.10 -5.90 -2.42
CA PHE A 24 -29.21 -4.75 -2.58
C PHE A 24 -28.21 -4.62 -1.43
N VAL A 25 -28.63 -4.87 -0.19
CA VAL A 25 -27.75 -4.87 1.00
C VAL A 25 -26.76 -6.04 0.96
N VAL A 26 -27.18 -7.23 0.50
CA VAL A 26 -26.29 -8.38 0.33
C VAL A 26 -25.28 -8.14 -0.81
N LEU A 27 -25.71 -7.53 -1.92
CA LEU A 27 -24.83 -7.16 -3.04
C LEU A 27 -23.80 -6.09 -2.64
N LEU A 28 -24.21 -5.10 -1.85
CA LEU A 28 -23.32 -4.08 -1.29
C LEU A 28 -22.30 -4.67 -0.32
N GLY A 29 -22.67 -5.69 0.46
CA GLY A 29 -21.75 -6.36 1.39
C GLY A 29 -20.71 -7.27 0.72
N LEU A 30 -21.04 -7.86 -0.44
CA LEU A 30 -20.14 -8.76 -1.18
C LEU A 30 -19.01 -8.04 -1.94
N LEU A 31 -19.17 -6.73 -2.20
CA LEU A 31 -18.13 -5.91 -2.85
C LEU A 31 -17.07 -5.36 -1.87
N SER A 32 -17.27 -5.48 -0.56
CA SER A 32 -16.39 -4.84 0.45
C SER A 32 -15.27 -5.73 0.99
N ALA A 33 -15.09 -6.94 0.45
CA ALA A 33 -14.13 -7.91 0.99
C ALA A 33 -12.75 -7.93 0.29
N CYS A 34 -12.46 -7.02 -0.62
CA CYS A 34 -11.08 -6.80 -1.09
C CYS A 34 -10.58 -5.45 -0.60
N SER A 35 -10.35 -5.34 0.70
CA SER A 35 -9.42 -4.33 1.23
C SER A 35 -8.21 -5.10 1.74
N GLY A 36 -7.39 -5.57 0.79
CA GLY A 36 -6.03 -6.03 1.06
C GLY A 36 -5.23 -4.82 1.52
N SER A 37 -5.35 -4.49 2.80
CA SER A 37 -4.40 -3.65 3.50
C SER A 37 -3.38 -4.61 4.09
N ASP A 38 -2.44 -5.03 3.25
CA ASP A 38 -1.13 -5.34 3.81
C ASP A 38 -0.72 -4.07 4.57
N PRO A 39 -0.34 -4.14 5.87
CA PRO A 39 0.30 -3.02 6.52
C PRO A 39 1.70 -2.89 5.90
N GLU A 40 1.75 -2.48 4.64
CA GLU A 40 2.92 -1.85 4.08
C GLU A 40 3.16 -0.65 4.99
N ASN A 41 4.31 -0.64 5.65
CA ASN A 41 4.74 0.53 6.40
C ASN A 41 4.76 1.71 5.41
N ASP A 42 3.70 2.53 5.41
CA ASP A 42 3.60 3.80 4.67
C ASP A 42 4.57 4.87 5.23
N ASP A 43 5.52 4.46 6.07
CA ASP A 43 6.64 5.31 6.42
C ASP A 43 7.46 5.56 5.15
N PRO A 44 7.69 6.83 4.78
CA PRO A 44 8.56 7.13 3.66
C PRO A 44 9.90 6.45 3.90
N PRO A 45 10.52 5.86 2.86
CA PRO A 45 11.82 5.24 3.03
C PRO A 45 12.77 6.27 3.65
N ALA A 46 13.59 5.80 4.59
CA ALA A 46 14.59 6.65 5.22
C ALA A 46 15.39 7.39 4.13
N ALA A 47 15.64 8.67 4.34
CA ALA A 47 16.40 9.46 3.39
C ALA A 47 17.81 8.89 3.27
N ASN A 48 18.26 8.64 2.04
CA ASN A 48 19.61 8.14 1.78
C ASN A 48 20.66 9.18 2.20
N SER A 49 21.64 8.72 2.97
CA SER A 49 22.84 9.43 3.38
C SER A 49 23.84 9.51 2.22
N ALA A 50 24.67 10.56 2.20
CA ALA A 50 25.76 10.63 1.24
C ALA A 50 26.92 9.72 1.69
N PRO A 51 27.67 9.09 0.77
CA PRO A 51 28.85 8.31 1.12
C PRO A 51 30.00 9.22 1.59
N VAL A 52 30.87 8.67 2.42
CA VAL A 52 32.10 9.31 2.91
C VAL A 52 33.29 8.76 2.13
N ALA A 53 34.00 9.62 1.42
CA ALA A 53 35.19 9.26 0.65
C ALA A 53 36.47 9.54 1.45
N GLU A 54 37.31 8.52 1.61
CA GLU A 54 38.56 8.57 2.37
C GLU A 54 39.69 7.93 1.56
N ALA A 55 40.53 8.75 0.93
CA ALA A 55 41.64 8.31 0.06
C ALA A 55 43.00 8.18 0.79
N GLY A 56 42.99 8.35 2.12
CA GLY A 56 44.19 8.35 2.96
C GLY A 56 44.90 9.72 3.05
N ALA A 57 46.13 9.70 3.54
CA ALA A 57 46.91 10.92 3.79
C ALA A 57 47.30 11.64 2.50
N ALA A 58 47.48 12.97 2.59
CA ALA A 58 47.92 13.79 1.47
C ALA A 58 49.31 13.33 0.95
N GLN A 59 49.44 13.21 -0.37
CA GLN A 59 50.68 12.79 -1.03
C GLN A 59 51.26 13.95 -1.85
N THR A 60 52.58 14.18 -1.72
CA THR A 60 53.33 15.14 -2.55
C THR A 60 54.22 14.35 -3.50
N VAL A 61 54.06 14.55 -4.81
CA VAL A 61 54.84 13.83 -5.83
C VAL A 61 55.36 14.75 -6.92
N THR A 62 56.43 14.33 -7.58
CA THR A 62 56.94 14.96 -8.81
C THR A 62 56.04 14.68 -10.00
N SER A 63 56.04 15.59 -10.97
CA SER A 63 55.26 15.43 -12.20
C SER A 63 55.66 14.16 -12.96
N GLY A 64 54.66 13.43 -13.46
CA GLY A 64 54.86 12.15 -14.16
C GLY A 64 54.97 10.92 -13.26
N ALA A 65 54.97 11.09 -11.93
CA ALA A 65 54.93 9.97 -11.00
C ALA A 65 53.55 9.29 -10.99
N THR A 66 53.54 7.96 -10.89
CA THR A 66 52.31 7.20 -10.60
C THR A 66 52.01 7.26 -9.11
N VAL A 67 50.76 7.61 -8.77
CA VAL A 67 50.27 7.69 -7.40
C VAL A 67 49.24 6.60 -7.18
N GLN A 68 49.41 5.80 -6.13
CA GLN A 68 48.37 4.89 -5.66
C GLN A 68 47.61 5.56 -4.52
N LEU A 69 46.32 5.77 -4.73
CA LEU A 69 45.38 6.16 -3.67
C LEU A 69 44.62 4.91 -3.23
N ASP A 70 44.39 4.80 -1.93
CA ASP A 70 43.65 3.68 -1.33
C ASP A 70 42.35 4.22 -0.74
N GLY A 71 41.24 3.90 -1.41
CA GLY A 71 39.89 4.28 -1.00
C GLY A 71 39.20 3.27 -0.10
N SER A 72 39.88 2.22 0.35
CA SER A 72 39.29 1.12 1.13
C SER A 72 38.68 1.56 2.47
N ALA A 73 39.06 2.73 2.98
CA ALA A 73 38.49 3.34 4.17
C ALA A 73 37.19 4.13 3.90
N SER A 74 36.79 4.30 2.63
CA SER A 74 35.53 4.96 2.28
C SER A 74 34.33 4.11 2.73
N SER A 75 33.23 4.76 3.10
CA SER A 75 32.06 4.07 3.64
C SER A 75 30.75 4.71 3.20
N ASP A 76 29.74 3.89 2.92
CA ASP A 76 28.35 4.32 2.81
C ASP A 76 27.64 4.02 4.15
N PRO A 77 27.06 5.02 4.84
CA PRO A 77 26.33 4.82 6.09
C PRO A 77 25.12 3.89 5.96
N ASP A 78 24.49 3.85 4.79
CA ASP A 78 23.30 3.04 4.52
C ASP A 78 23.67 1.63 3.98
N GLY A 79 24.96 1.39 3.75
CA GLY A 79 25.48 0.16 3.18
C GLY A 79 25.31 0.08 1.66
N ALA A 80 25.54 -1.10 1.11
CA ALA A 80 25.37 -1.32 -0.33
C ALA A 80 23.88 -1.46 -0.67
N PRO A 81 23.39 -0.89 -1.79
CA PRO A 81 22.02 -1.09 -2.21
C PRO A 81 21.75 -2.58 -2.45
N SER A 82 20.61 -3.08 -1.95
CA SER A 82 20.13 -4.41 -2.27
C SER A 82 19.98 -4.56 -3.79
N PRO A 83 20.53 -5.62 -4.41
CA PRO A 83 20.40 -5.81 -5.84
C PRO A 83 18.92 -6.07 -6.19
N SER A 84 18.27 -5.12 -6.85
CA SER A 84 16.85 -5.15 -7.21
C SER A 84 16.44 -6.29 -8.17
N TRP A 85 17.39 -7.10 -8.62
CA TRP A 85 17.16 -8.26 -9.48
C TRP A 85 16.99 -9.58 -8.71
N MET A 86 17.07 -9.58 -7.37
CA MET A 86 16.85 -10.80 -6.56
C MET A 86 15.41 -11.00 -6.06
N GLU A 87 14.49 -10.06 -6.27
CA GLU A 87 13.13 -10.12 -5.70
C GLU A 87 12.11 -10.91 -6.57
N GLN A 88 12.45 -11.32 -7.80
CA GLN A 88 11.50 -11.97 -8.74
C GLN A 88 11.74 -13.46 -8.94
N ALA A 89 12.37 -14.12 -7.97
CA ALA A 89 12.62 -15.56 -8.00
C ALA A 89 11.75 -16.32 -6.98
N THR A 90 10.42 -16.25 -7.13
CA THR A 90 9.52 -17.40 -6.96
C THR A 90 8.12 -17.11 -7.47
#